data_AF-A0AAV0MB77-F1
#
_entry.id   AF-A0AAV0MB77-F1
#
_cell.length_a   1.000
_cell.length_b   1.000
_cell.length_c   1.000
_cell.angle_alpha   90.00
_cell.angle_beta   90.00
_cell.angle_gamma   90.00
#
_symmetry.space_group_name_H-M   'P 1'
#
loop_
_entity.id
_entity.type
_entity.pdbx_description
1 polymer ?
#
loop_
_entity_poly.entity_id
_entity_poly.type
_entity_poly.pdbx_seq_one_letter_code
_entity_poly.pdbx_strand_id
1 'polypeptide(L)'
;MGLVSSLSSTNIAVSLLLLVLVFLSVAVSAVDEVKNGRVERELLVQQQEGDRVSRLPGQPEVSFKQYAGYVTVDESHGRALFYWFLESTHRPHDKPLLLWLNGGPGCSSIGYGEAEELGPFFPSKAQPELTFNRHSWNKAANLLFLESPVGVGFSYTNTSTDISQLGDTMAAKDAHTFLINWFRRFPQLRSRDLYIAGESYAGHYVPQLAEAVFDGNKNVSKDDQINFKGFIIGNALMDDGTDQKGMVEYAWDHAVISDQVYDKVKHACDFADEEEFTSAAACKEALKGYFDVYYLIDMYSLFAPACFNDSTFITRRRQRPLIRGQLAPRFFSKFVSPPNFLCAASRRGYIASLNSENCVNLHINFVTNFEK
;
A
#
# COMPACT_ATOMS: atom_id res chain seq x y z
N MET A 1 22.10 -63.90 42.54
CA MET A 1 21.50 -62.60 42.93
C MET A 1 22.59 -61.83 43.64
N GLY A 2 23.22 -60.76 43.18
CA GLY A 2 23.02 -59.79 42.11
C GLY A 2 23.70 -58.52 42.64
N LEU A 3 24.73 -58.02 41.95
CA LEU A 3 25.66 -56.97 42.43
C LEU A 3 24.92 -55.74 42.98
N VAL A 4 25.23 -55.33 44.23
CA VAL A 4 24.93 -53.99 44.75
C VAL A 4 26.20 -53.16 44.58
N SER A 5 26.18 -52.24 43.61
CA SER A 5 27.29 -51.34 43.32
C SER A 5 27.44 -50.30 44.43
N SER A 6 28.64 -50.20 45.01
CA SER A 6 29.01 -49.06 45.85
C SER A 6 29.25 -47.85 44.95
N LEU A 7 28.27 -46.96 44.85
CA LEU A 7 28.51 -45.62 44.33
C LEU A 7 29.47 -44.91 45.30
N SER A 8 30.73 -44.74 44.88
CA SER A 8 31.72 -43.94 45.60
C SER A 8 31.15 -42.55 45.89
N SER A 9 31.33 -42.04 47.11
CA SER A 9 30.94 -40.67 47.51
C SER A 9 31.51 -39.59 46.58
N THR A 10 32.62 -39.87 45.89
CA THR A 10 33.18 -39.01 44.84
C THR A 10 32.28 -38.90 43.61
N ASN A 11 31.58 -39.97 43.20
CA ASN A 11 30.66 -39.94 42.05
C ASN A 11 29.42 -39.09 42.34
N ILE A 12 28.93 -39.11 43.58
CA ILE A 12 27.78 -38.28 44.01
C ILE A 12 28.17 -36.79 44.00
N ALA A 13 29.37 -36.45 44.50
CA ALA A 13 29.88 -35.08 44.49
C ALA A 13 30.10 -34.54 43.07
N VAL A 14 30.62 -35.36 42.15
CA VAL A 14 30.80 -35.00 40.73
C VAL A 14 29.46 -34.81 40.04
N SER A 15 28.47 -35.69 40.27
CA SER A 15 27.13 -35.52 39.72
C SER A 15 26.41 -34.28 40.25
N LEU A 16 26.55 -33.95 41.54
CA LEU A 16 26.01 -32.72 42.12
C LEU A 16 26.67 -31.47 41.54
N LEU A 17 27.99 -31.48 41.36
CA LEU A 17 28.71 -30.37 40.75
C LEU A 17 28.29 -30.15 39.29
N LEU A 18 28.11 -31.23 38.51
CA LEU A 18 27.61 -31.15 37.14
C LEU A 18 26.18 -30.59 37.07
N LEU A 19 25.29 -31.02 37.98
CA LEU A 19 23.93 -30.48 38.08
C LEU A 19 23.94 -28.98 38.40
N VAL A 20 24.78 -28.54 39.34
CA VAL A 20 24.93 -27.12 39.69
C VAL A 20 25.45 -26.31 38.50
N LEU A 21 26.44 -26.83 37.75
CA LEU A 21 26.97 -26.17 36.56
C LEU A 21 25.93 -26.05 35.44
N VAL A 22 25.11 -27.08 35.22
CA VAL A 22 24.00 -27.04 34.26
C VAL A 22 22.91 -26.05 34.70
N PHE A 23 22.55 -26.04 35.98
CA PHE A 23 21.60 -25.05 36.50
C PHE A 23 22.12 -23.61 36.35
N LEU A 24 23.40 -23.39 36.64
CA LEU A 24 24.04 -22.08 36.45
C LEU A 24 24.09 -21.67 34.98
N SER A 25 24.42 -22.59 34.06
CA SER A 25 24.44 -22.26 32.63
C SER A 25 23.05 -21.92 32.11
N VAL A 26 22.02 -22.69 32.49
CA VAL A 26 20.62 -22.40 32.14
C VAL A 26 20.17 -21.07 32.74
N ALA A 27 20.52 -20.78 34.01
CA ALA A 27 20.17 -19.51 34.65
C ALA A 27 20.84 -18.31 33.98
N VAL A 28 22.12 -18.43 33.59
CA VAL A 28 22.84 -17.37 32.85
C VAL A 28 22.19 -17.13 31.49
N SER A 29 21.90 -18.19 30.72
CA SER A 29 21.21 -18.05 29.42
C SER A 29 19.83 -17.39 29.55
N ALA A 30 19.04 -17.75 30.58
CA ALA A 30 17.75 -17.13 30.82
C ALA A 30 17.87 -15.63 31.21
N VAL A 31 18.89 -15.27 31.99
CA VAL A 31 19.16 -13.86 32.34
C VAL A 31 19.59 -13.05 31.12
N ASP A 32 20.42 -13.61 30.25
CA ASP A 32 20.86 -12.96 29.02
C ASP A 32 19.69 -12.76 28.05
N GLU A 33 18.80 -13.75 27.90
CA GLU A 33 17.60 -13.64 27.08
C GLU A 33 16.64 -12.55 27.58
N VAL A 34 16.41 -12.46 28.91
CA VAL A 34 15.59 -11.40 29.52
C VAL A 34 16.22 -10.02 29.34
N LYS A 35 17.56 -9.90 29.46
CA LYS A 35 18.25 -8.63 29.21
C LYS A 35 18.14 -8.22 27.75
N ASN A 36 18.36 -9.15 26.82
CA ASN A 36 18.29 -8.87 25.39
C ASN A 36 16.87 -8.42 24.98
N GLY A 37 15.84 -9.11 25.49
CA GLY A 37 14.44 -8.72 25.24
C GLY A 37 14.04 -7.37 25.84
N ARG A 38 14.66 -6.93 26.95
CA ARG A 38 14.46 -5.57 27.48
C ARG A 38 15.08 -4.50 26.60
N VAL A 39 16.33 -4.72 26.16
CA VAL A 39 17.04 -3.79 25.27
C VAL A 39 16.30 -3.66 23.93
N GLU A 40 15.84 -4.78 23.37
CA GLU A 40 15.04 -4.78 22.14
C GLU A 40 13.75 -3.98 22.32
N ARG A 41 13.01 -4.19 23.42
CA ARG A 41 11.79 -3.44 23.70
C ARG A 41 12.04 -1.94 23.85
N GLU A 42 13.11 -1.53 24.53
CA GLU A 42 13.48 -0.12 24.66
C GLU A 42 13.82 0.51 23.31
N LEU A 43 14.57 -0.20 22.46
CA LEU A 43 14.90 0.24 21.11
C LEU A 43 13.63 0.41 20.25
N LEU A 44 12.68 -0.53 20.31
CA LEU A 44 11.43 -0.44 19.56
C LEU A 44 10.58 0.74 20.02
N VAL A 45 10.53 1.02 21.32
CA VAL A 45 9.83 2.21 21.85
C VAL A 45 10.50 3.50 21.37
N GLN A 46 11.84 3.55 21.36
CA GLN A 46 12.57 4.69 20.82
C GLN A 46 12.32 4.89 19.32
N GLN A 47 12.24 3.81 18.54
CA GLN A 47 11.88 3.89 17.13
C GLN A 47 10.44 4.40 16.94
N GLN A 48 9.46 3.90 17.72
CA GLN A 48 8.09 4.40 17.67
C GLN A 48 8.00 5.90 18.00
N GLU A 49 8.65 6.34 19.07
CA GLU A 49 8.63 7.77 19.43
C GLU A 49 9.44 8.62 18.44
N GLY A 50 10.48 8.06 17.80
CA GLY A 50 11.20 8.70 16.71
C GLY A 50 10.34 8.95 15.47
N ASP A 51 9.42 8.03 15.18
CA ASP A 51 8.45 8.18 14.08
C ASP A 51 7.26 9.09 14.47
N ARG A 52 7.12 9.51 15.73
CA ARG A 52 5.94 10.25 16.20
C ARG A 52 5.89 11.66 15.62
N VAL A 53 4.82 11.97 14.89
CA VAL A 53 4.59 13.32 14.37
C VAL A 53 3.87 14.14 15.44
N SER A 54 4.58 15.09 16.04
CA SER A 54 4.05 15.92 17.13
C SER A 54 3.02 16.94 16.64
N ARG A 55 3.25 17.58 15.49
CA ARG A 55 2.35 18.53 14.84
C ARG A 55 2.80 18.73 13.39
N LEU A 56 1.86 18.83 12.44
CA LEU A 56 2.16 19.24 11.07
C LEU A 56 2.06 20.78 10.94
N PRO A 57 2.83 21.40 10.01
CA PRO A 57 2.59 22.78 9.61
C PRO A 57 1.14 22.97 9.16
N GLY A 58 0.47 24.00 9.68
CA GLY A 58 -0.93 24.28 9.32
C GLY A 58 -1.98 23.32 9.89
N GLN A 59 -1.59 22.36 10.74
CA GLN A 59 -2.51 21.39 11.34
C GLN A 59 -3.40 22.02 12.42
N PRO A 60 -4.71 21.78 12.41
CA PRO A 60 -5.54 22.04 13.57
C PRO A 60 -5.19 21.11 14.73
N GLU A 61 -5.58 21.47 15.96
CA GLU A 61 -5.33 20.62 17.12
C GLU A 61 -6.06 19.28 17.02
N VAL A 62 -5.34 18.20 17.33
CA VAL A 62 -5.86 16.82 17.23
C VAL A 62 -5.67 16.05 18.52
N SER A 63 -6.61 15.13 18.78
CA SER A 63 -6.60 14.27 19.98
C SER A 63 -6.05 12.86 19.73
N PHE A 64 -5.72 12.53 18.49
CA PHE A 64 -5.16 11.22 18.09
C PHE A 64 -3.67 11.35 17.81
N LYS A 65 -2.95 10.24 17.99
CA LYS A 65 -1.52 10.17 17.64
C LYS A 65 -1.36 9.80 16.17
N GLN A 66 -0.26 10.24 15.59
CA GLN A 66 0.14 9.84 14.26
C GLN A 66 1.65 9.63 14.21
N TYR A 67 2.08 8.71 13.36
CA TYR A 67 3.45 8.25 13.25
C TYR A 67 3.79 8.12 11.77
N ALA A 68 4.94 8.65 11.36
CA ALA A 68 5.40 8.56 9.99
C ALA A 68 6.89 8.26 9.96
N GLY A 69 7.29 7.30 9.14
CA GLY A 69 8.67 6.83 9.13
C GLY A 69 8.89 5.74 8.10
N TYR A 70 10.08 5.14 8.17
CA TYR A 70 10.51 4.12 7.22
C TYR A 70 10.64 2.76 7.90
N VAL A 71 10.29 1.72 7.16
CA VAL A 71 10.57 0.33 7.53
C VAL A 71 11.36 -0.32 6.40
N THR A 72 12.55 -0.83 6.73
CA THR A 72 13.37 -1.57 5.78
C THR A 72 12.71 -2.90 5.45
N VAL A 73 12.60 -3.19 4.15
CA VAL A 73 12.02 -4.43 3.61
C VAL A 73 13.06 -5.29 2.90
N ASP A 74 14.20 -4.71 2.52
CA ASP A 74 15.35 -5.43 1.98
C ASP A 74 16.65 -4.69 2.34
N GLU A 75 17.45 -5.28 3.23
CA GLU A 75 18.69 -4.68 3.70
C GLU A 75 19.79 -4.68 2.62
N SER A 76 19.86 -5.72 1.76
CA SER A 76 20.94 -5.83 0.78
C SER A 76 20.77 -4.86 -0.38
N HIS A 77 19.53 -4.57 -0.77
CA HIS A 77 19.20 -3.55 -1.75
C HIS A 77 18.96 -2.16 -1.12
N GLY A 78 18.88 -2.09 0.21
CA GLY A 78 18.51 -0.87 0.92
C GLY A 78 17.12 -0.37 0.53
N ARG A 79 16.15 -1.27 0.39
CA ARG A 79 14.74 -0.91 0.14
C ARG A 79 14.05 -0.60 1.46
N ALA A 80 13.46 0.58 1.55
CA ALA A 80 12.64 0.99 2.67
C ALA A 80 11.33 1.61 2.19
N LEU A 81 10.23 1.19 2.80
CA LEU A 81 8.90 1.73 2.53
C LEU A 81 8.53 2.76 3.59
N PHE A 82 8.03 3.91 3.13
CA PHE A 82 7.51 4.97 3.97
C PHE A 82 6.04 4.71 4.30
N TYR A 83 5.67 4.95 5.56
CA TYR A 83 4.30 4.82 6.03
C TYR A 83 3.87 6.06 6.79
N TRP A 84 2.55 6.25 6.84
CA TRP A 84 1.92 7.17 7.77
C TRP A 84 0.77 6.47 8.48
N PHE A 85 0.94 6.26 9.78
CA PHE A 85 -0.03 5.66 10.67
C PHE A 85 -0.77 6.74 11.46
N LEU A 86 -2.10 6.68 11.49
CA LEU A 86 -2.96 7.60 12.21
C LEU A 86 -3.91 6.79 13.10
N GLU A 87 -3.81 7.00 14.40
CA GLU A 87 -4.71 6.36 15.36
C GLU A 87 -6.16 6.82 15.14
N SER A 88 -7.09 5.97 15.55
CA SER A 88 -8.49 6.37 15.57
C SER A 88 -8.72 7.55 16.50
N THR A 89 -9.58 8.47 16.07
CA THR A 89 -10.01 9.64 16.87
C THR A 89 -10.69 9.25 18.19
N HIS A 90 -11.23 8.03 18.30
CA HIS A 90 -11.97 7.58 19.48
C HIS A 90 -11.62 6.13 19.86
N ARG A 91 -11.12 5.94 21.09
CA ARG A 91 -10.76 4.64 21.67
C ARG A 91 -9.90 3.78 20.71
N PRO A 92 -8.72 4.27 20.28
CA PRO A 92 -7.91 3.60 19.25
C PRO A 92 -7.55 2.15 19.58
N HIS A 93 -7.41 1.81 20.87
CA HIS A 93 -7.16 0.44 21.34
C HIS A 93 -8.29 -0.56 21.03
N ASP A 94 -9.53 -0.09 20.87
CA ASP A 94 -10.71 -0.92 20.58
C ASP A 94 -10.95 -1.05 19.06
N LYS A 95 -10.20 -0.32 18.23
CA LYS A 95 -10.45 -0.21 16.79
C LYS A 95 -9.56 -1.16 15.98
N PRO A 96 -10.04 -1.62 14.80
CA PRO A 96 -9.22 -2.40 13.88
C PRO A 96 -8.09 -1.56 13.29
N LEU A 97 -7.12 -2.23 12.69
CA LEU A 97 -6.10 -1.63 11.83
C LEU A 97 -6.54 -1.80 10.37
N LEU A 98 -6.53 -0.72 9.61
CA LEU A 98 -6.80 -0.73 8.17
C LEU A 98 -5.57 -0.22 7.42
N LEU A 99 -4.92 -1.11 6.67
CA LEU A 99 -3.88 -0.75 5.71
C LEU A 99 -4.54 -0.21 4.44
N TRP A 100 -4.14 0.96 3.95
CA TRP A 100 -4.62 1.55 2.70
C TRP A 100 -3.54 1.63 1.64
N LEU A 101 -3.87 1.21 0.42
CA LEU A 101 -3.00 1.21 -0.76
C LEU A 101 -3.71 1.89 -1.94
N ASN A 102 -3.18 3.00 -2.44
CA ASN A 102 -3.58 3.52 -3.76
C ASN A 102 -2.86 2.74 -4.89
N GLY A 103 -3.47 2.74 -6.07
CA GLY A 103 -3.00 1.98 -7.24
C GLY A 103 -2.00 2.71 -8.14
N GLY A 104 -2.41 2.92 -9.40
CA GLY A 104 -1.60 3.54 -10.45
C GLY A 104 -1.28 2.59 -11.61
N PRO A 105 -0.28 1.71 -11.47
CA PRO A 105 0.68 1.51 -10.36
C PRO A 105 1.58 2.73 -10.11
N GLY A 106 2.05 2.88 -8.87
CA GLY A 106 3.07 3.87 -8.51
C GLY A 106 2.53 5.19 -7.95
N CYS A 107 1.24 5.26 -7.65
CA CYS A 107 0.61 6.40 -7.00
C CYS A 107 0.81 6.33 -5.49
N SER A 108 0.96 7.48 -4.85
CA SER A 108 1.20 7.55 -3.41
C SER A 108 -0.09 7.37 -2.63
N SER A 109 -0.09 6.44 -1.67
CA SER A 109 -1.19 6.28 -0.71
C SER A 109 -1.36 7.47 0.23
N ILE A 110 -0.31 8.28 0.39
CA ILE A 110 -0.34 9.50 1.20
C ILE A 110 -0.87 10.66 0.36
N GLY A 111 -0.37 10.80 -0.87
CA GLY A 111 -0.81 11.86 -1.78
C GLY A 111 -2.30 11.78 -2.13
N TYR A 112 -2.84 10.58 -2.31
CA TYR A 112 -4.26 10.37 -2.62
C TYR A 112 -5.06 9.98 -1.37
N GLY A 113 -4.89 8.74 -0.90
CA GLY A 113 -5.68 8.18 0.21
C GLY A 113 -5.71 9.06 1.46
N GLU A 114 -4.54 9.50 1.93
CA GLU A 114 -4.45 10.33 3.13
C GLU A 114 -4.87 11.78 2.86
N ALA A 115 -4.31 12.43 1.84
CA ALA A 115 -4.43 13.87 1.67
C ALA A 115 -5.62 14.34 0.81
N GLU A 116 -6.28 13.46 0.05
CA GLU A 116 -7.35 13.83 -0.90
C GLU A 116 -8.63 13.01 -0.74
N GLU A 117 -8.58 11.89 0.00
CA GLU A 117 -9.71 10.96 0.08
C GLU A 117 -10.22 10.74 1.52
N LEU A 118 -9.61 9.81 2.26
CA LEU A 118 -10.17 9.26 3.50
C LEU A 118 -9.36 9.59 4.76
N GLY A 119 -8.18 10.22 4.61
CA GLY A 119 -7.39 10.70 5.73
C GLY A 119 -8.07 11.88 6.47
N PRO A 120 -7.53 12.27 7.64
CA PRO A 120 -8.17 13.23 8.53
C PRO A 120 -8.08 14.68 8.07
N PHE A 121 -7.22 14.99 7.10
CA PHE A 121 -6.99 16.35 6.65
C PHE A 121 -7.04 16.48 5.13
N PHE A 122 -7.50 17.64 4.67
CA PHE A 122 -7.33 18.08 3.30
C PHE A 122 -6.43 19.33 3.26
N PRO A 123 -5.44 19.40 2.35
CA PRO A 123 -4.64 20.59 2.16
C PRO A 123 -5.50 21.73 1.60
N SER A 124 -5.33 22.94 2.17
CA SER A 124 -6.01 24.14 1.68
C SER A 124 -5.31 24.70 0.44
N LYS A 125 -6.11 25.22 -0.50
CA LYS A 125 -5.63 25.77 -1.78
C LYS A 125 -4.85 27.08 -1.64
N ALA A 126 -5.20 27.90 -0.66
CA ALA A 126 -4.78 29.30 -0.59
C ALA A 126 -3.62 29.55 0.36
N GLN A 127 -3.40 28.66 1.32
CA GLN A 127 -2.44 28.81 2.41
C GLN A 127 -1.90 27.43 2.79
N PRO A 128 -0.70 27.33 3.39
CA PRO A 128 -0.17 26.09 3.95
C PRO A 128 -0.93 25.70 5.25
N GLU A 129 -2.23 25.52 5.12
CA GLU A 129 -3.17 25.13 6.18
C GLU A 129 -3.83 23.80 5.84
N LEU A 130 -4.14 23.03 6.88
CA LEU A 130 -4.86 21.77 6.79
C LEU A 130 -6.27 21.95 7.34
N THR A 131 -7.26 21.40 6.64
CA THR A 131 -8.67 21.43 7.07
C THR A 131 -9.15 20.03 7.41
N PHE A 132 -10.01 19.89 8.42
CA PHE A 132 -10.50 18.56 8.81
C PHE A 132 -11.42 17.94 7.76
N ASN A 133 -11.14 16.68 7.43
CA ASN A 133 -12.08 15.81 6.74
C ASN A 133 -13.15 15.31 7.73
N ARG A 134 -14.38 15.80 7.59
CA ARG A 134 -15.52 15.37 8.44
C ARG A 134 -15.92 13.92 8.21
N HIS A 135 -15.49 13.29 7.13
CA HIS A 135 -15.82 11.92 6.77
C HIS A 135 -14.60 10.98 6.85
N SER A 136 -13.53 11.41 7.52
CA SER A 136 -12.33 10.59 7.64
C SER A 136 -12.60 9.22 8.26
N TRP A 137 -11.95 8.21 7.69
CA TRP A 137 -12.08 6.83 8.11
C TRP A 137 -11.38 6.55 9.45
N ASN A 138 -10.50 7.44 9.92
CA ASN A 138 -9.90 7.30 11.25
C ASN A 138 -10.92 7.54 12.38
N LYS A 139 -12.19 7.83 12.07
CA LYS A 139 -13.31 7.74 13.02
C LYS A 139 -13.71 6.29 13.32
N ALA A 140 -13.45 5.37 12.41
CA ALA A 140 -13.87 3.97 12.50
C ALA A 140 -12.71 2.99 12.73
N ALA A 141 -11.50 3.30 12.24
CA ALA A 141 -10.32 2.44 12.31
C ALA A 141 -9.06 3.23 12.68
N ASN A 142 -7.99 2.52 13.03
CA ASN A 142 -6.64 3.06 12.95
C ASN A 142 -6.17 2.90 11.49
N LEU A 143 -5.74 3.98 10.85
CA LEU A 143 -5.37 3.99 9.42
C LEU A 143 -3.87 3.90 9.24
N LEU A 144 -3.42 3.00 8.38
CA LEU A 144 -2.04 2.85 7.98
C LEU A 144 -1.93 3.05 6.48
N PHE A 145 -1.41 4.21 6.06
CA PHE A 145 -1.11 4.48 4.66
C PHE A 145 0.31 4.01 4.36
N LEU A 146 0.48 3.26 3.27
CA LEU A 146 1.77 2.73 2.84
C LEU A 146 2.10 3.19 1.44
N GLU A 147 3.26 3.83 1.25
CA GLU A 147 3.77 4.14 -0.07
C GLU A 147 4.50 2.92 -0.64
N SER A 148 3.83 2.22 -1.57
CA SER A 148 4.32 0.99 -2.17
C SER A 148 4.02 1.00 -3.67
N PRO A 149 4.90 0.42 -4.51
CA PRO A 149 6.20 -0.20 -4.19
C PRO A 149 7.31 0.84 -3.93
N VAL A 150 8.54 0.36 -3.80
CA VAL A 150 9.71 1.23 -3.66
C VAL A 150 9.84 2.22 -4.82
N GLY A 151 10.23 3.47 -4.53
CA GLY A 151 10.27 4.57 -5.51
C GLY A 151 8.98 5.39 -5.61
N VAL A 152 7.90 4.96 -4.93
CA VAL A 152 6.67 5.74 -4.79
C VAL A 152 6.80 6.72 -3.64
N GLY A 153 6.51 8.00 -3.92
CA GLY A 153 6.52 9.06 -2.91
C GLY A 153 7.87 9.19 -2.20
N PHE A 154 7.88 8.92 -0.90
CA PHE A 154 9.06 8.93 -0.05
C PHE A 154 9.77 7.57 0.03
N SER A 155 9.10 6.46 -0.31
CA SER A 155 9.72 5.12 -0.34
C SER A 155 10.88 5.05 -1.33
N TYR A 156 11.98 4.42 -0.92
CA TYR A 156 13.23 4.45 -1.70
C TYR A 156 14.01 3.14 -1.66
N THR A 157 14.88 2.98 -2.66
CA THR A 157 15.86 1.91 -2.79
C THR A 157 17.23 2.54 -3.00
N ASN A 158 18.28 1.95 -2.41
CA ASN A 158 19.66 2.32 -2.70
C ASN A 158 20.17 1.65 -3.99
N THR A 159 19.46 0.64 -4.50
CA THR A 159 19.78 -0.11 -5.73
C THR A 159 18.89 0.36 -6.88
N SER A 160 19.44 1.20 -7.75
CA SER A 160 18.67 1.85 -8.84
C SER A 160 18.05 0.88 -9.86
N THR A 161 18.60 -0.33 -10.02
CA THR A 161 18.06 -1.35 -10.92
C THR A 161 16.70 -1.88 -10.48
N ASP A 162 16.38 -1.80 -9.18
CA ASP A 162 15.08 -2.25 -8.62
C ASP A 162 13.92 -1.52 -9.32
N ILE A 163 14.07 -0.22 -9.60
CA ILE A 163 13.04 0.60 -10.24
C ILE A 163 12.64 0.07 -11.63
N SER A 164 13.58 -0.56 -12.34
CA SER A 164 13.32 -1.18 -13.65
C SER A 164 12.79 -2.62 -13.58
N GLN A 165 12.80 -3.22 -12.40
CA GLN A 165 12.43 -4.62 -12.15
C GLN A 165 11.18 -4.75 -11.28
N LEU A 166 10.51 -3.63 -10.98
CA LEU A 166 9.29 -3.64 -10.19
C LEU A 166 8.21 -4.50 -10.87
N GLY A 167 7.47 -5.24 -10.05
CA GLY A 167 6.39 -6.13 -10.44
C GLY A 167 5.51 -6.46 -9.24
N ASP A 168 4.30 -6.96 -9.48
CA ASP A 168 3.32 -7.24 -8.44
C ASP A 168 3.88 -8.16 -7.34
N THR A 169 4.62 -9.21 -7.74
CA THR A 169 5.26 -10.14 -6.79
C THR A 169 6.24 -9.45 -5.84
N MET A 170 7.03 -8.50 -6.35
CA MET A 170 7.96 -7.72 -5.52
C MET A 170 7.18 -6.79 -4.58
N ALA A 171 6.15 -6.11 -5.10
CA ALA A 171 5.32 -5.21 -4.31
C ALA A 171 4.62 -5.95 -3.16
N ALA A 172 4.03 -7.12 -3.43
CA ALA A 172 3.38 -7.95 -2.41
C ALA A 172 4.37 -8.49 -1.37
N LYS A 173 5.54 -8.99 -1.81
CA LYS A 173 6.59 -9.50 -0.91
C LYS A 173 7.14 -8.41 0.01
N ASP A 174 7.46 -7.24 -0.54
CA ASP A 174 8.00 -6.12 0.22
C ASP A 174 6.95 -5.56 1.19
N ALA A 175 5.68 -5.44 0.76
CA ALA A 175 4.59 -4.99 1.63
C ALA A 175 4.28 -5.99 2.77
N HIS A 176 4.39 -7.30 2.51
CA HIS A 176 4.26 -8.31 3.56
C HIS A 176 5.42 -8.23 4.57
N THR A 177 6.65 -8.07 4.07
CA THR A 177 7.84 -7.87 4.91
C THR A 177 7.72 -6.59 5.74
N PHE A 178 7.18 -5.52 5.14
CA PHE A 178 6.84 -4.29 5.82
C PHE A 178 5.87 -4.56 6.99
N LEU A 179 4.76 -5.27 6.77
CA LEU A 179 3.80 -5.56 7.84
C LEU A 179 4.43 -6.31 9.01
N ILE A 180 5.24 -7.34 8.73
CA ILE A 180 5.94 -8.10 9.78
C ILE A 180 6.84 -7.18 10.60
N ASN A 181 7.69 -6.38 9.93
CA ASN A 181 8.62 -5.49 10.60
C ASN A 181 7.91 -4.32 11.30
N TRP A 182 6.80 -3.84 10.75
CA TRP A 182 5.98 -2.79 11.34
C TRP A 182 5.27 -3.28 12.60
N PHE A 183 4.72 -4.51 12.62
CA PHE A 183 4.14 -5.09 13.84
C PHE A 183 5.20 -5.39 14.91
N ARG A 184 6.45 -5.69 14.54
CA ARG A 184 7.56 -5.72 15.50
C ARG A 184 7.79 -4.36 16.12
N ARG A 185 7.76 -3.29 15.32
CA ARG A 185 7.85 -1.91 15.82
C ARG A 185 6.65 -1.53 16.67
N PHE A 186 5.42 -1.91 16.31
CA PHE A 186 4.18 -1.61 17.03
C PHE A 186 3.52 -2.88 17.62
N PRO A 187 4.16 -3.56 18.59
CA PRO A 187 3.71 -4.86 19.08
C PRO A 187 2.33 -4.81 19.75
N GLN A 188 1.94 -3.64 20.29
CA GLN A 188 0.61 -3.42 20.87
C GLN A 188 -0.54 -3.57 19.86
N LEU A 189 -0.26 -3.48 18.56
CA LEU A 189 -1.25 -3.61 17.49
C LEU A 189 -1.33 -5.01 16.89
N ARG A 190 -0.41 -5.93 17.21
CA ARG A 190 -0.31 -7.26 16.59
C ARG A 190 -1.59 -8.10 16.73
N SER A 191 -2.28 -7.96 17.86
CA SER A 191 -3.54 -8.66 18.13
C SER A 191 -4.78 -8.00 17.51
N ARG A 192 -4.65 -6.79 16.95
CA ARG A 192 -5.80 -6.10 16.35
C ARG A 192 -6.22 -6.79 15.06
N ASP A 193 -7.51 -6.76 14.81
CA ASP A 193 -8.06 -7.16 13.51
C ASP A 193 -7.43 -6.30 12.42
N LEU A 194 -6.79 -6.93 11.44
CA LEU A 194 -6.22 -6.29 10.26
C LEU A 194 -7.15 -6.46 9.07
N TYR A 195 -7.47 -5.33 8.44
CA TYR A 195 -8.07 -5.26 7.11
C TYR A 195 -7.11 -4.59 6.14
N ILE A 196 -7.07 -5.07 4.90
CA ILE A 196 -6.27 -4.47 3.83
C ILE A 196 -7.23 -3.87 2.82
N ALA A 197 -7.08 -2.60 2.50
CA ALA A 197 -7.96 -1.89 1.59
C ALA A 197 -7.15 -1.13 0.53
N GLY A 198 -7.77 -0.91 -0.62
CA GLY A 198 -7.15 -0.10 -1.66
C GLY A 198 -8.05 0.15 -2.85
N GLU A 199 -7.53 0.90 -3.81
CA GLU A 199 -8.26 1.29 -5.01
C GLU A 199 -7.46 1.21 -6.31
N SER A 200 -8.18 1.21 -7.44
CA SER A 200 -7.59 1.20 -8.79
C SER A 200 -6.68 -0.02 -8.99
N TYR A 201 -5.41 0.17 -9.38
CA TYR A 201 -4.45 -0.93 -9.51
C TYR A 201 -4.18 -1.68 -8.19
N ALA A 202 -4.61 -1.16 -7.04
CA ALA A 202 -4.57 -1.92 -5.80
C ALA A 202 -5.55 -3.13 -5.82
N GLY A 203 -6.40 -3.25 -6.84
CA GLY A 203 -7.05 -4.51 -7.20
C GLY A 203 -6.08 -5.68 -7.44
N HIS A 204 -4.82 -5.39 -7.80
CA HIS A 204 -3.74 -6.37 -7.82
C HIS A 204 -3.00 -6.43 -6.48
N TYR A 205 -2.65 -5.27 -5.90
CA TYR A 205 -1.84 -5.22 -4.68
C TYR A 205 -2.52 -5.84 -3.46
N VAL A 206 -3.79 -5.50 -3.23
CA VAL A 206 -4.55 -5.90 -2.05
C VAL A 206 -4.73 -7.43 -1.98
N PRO A 207 -5.26 -8.13 -2.99
CA PRO A 207 -5.42 -9.58 -2.92
C PRO A 207 -4.08 -10.32 -2.91
N GLN A 208 -3.07 -9.88 -3.65
CA GLN A 208 -1.75 -10.53 -3.62
C GLN A 208 -1.05 -10.35 -2.26
N LEU A 209 -1.20 -9.19 -1.62
CA LEU A 209 -0.72 -9.00 -0.25
C LEU A 209 -1.52 -9.83 0.76
N ALA A 210 -2.84 -9.91 0.60
CA ALA A 210 -3.70 -10.75 1.43
C ALA A 210 -3.30 -12.23 1.36
N GLU A 211 -3.00 -12.73 0.15
CA GLU A 211 -2.46 -14.07 -0.06
C GLU A 211 -1.10 -14.24 0.62
N ALA A 212 -0.17 -13.29 0.46
CA ALA A 212 1.14 -13.33 1.11
C ALA A 212 1.04 -13.38 2.65
N VAL A 213 0.09 -12.63 3.24
CA VAL A 213 -0.19 -12.67 4.69
C VAL A 213 -0.81 -14.01 5.09
N PHE A 214 -1.77 -14.52 4.32
CA PHE A 214 -2.41 -15.81 4.58
C PHE A 214 -1.40 -16.97 4.57
N ASP A 215 -0.53 -17.01 3.57
CA ASP A 215 0.53 -18.02 3.46
C ASP A 215 1.62 -17.81 4.50
N GLY A 216 2.00 -16.56 4.80
CA GLY A 216 2.92 -16.23 5.88
C GLY A 216 2.44 -16.75 7.23
N ASN A 217 1.15 -16.61 7.53
CA ASN A 217 0.53 -17.09 8.76
C ASN A 217 0.57 -18.62 8.93
N LYS A 218 0.62 -19.40 7.84
CA LYS A 218 0.73 -20.88 7.91
C LYS A 218 2.09 -21.34 8.44
N ASN A 219 3.12 -20.51 8.32
CA ASN A 219 4.51 -20.86 8.62
C ASN A 219 4.97 -20.38 10.01
N VAL A 220 4.07 -19.82 10.82
CA VAL A 220 4.39 -19.25 12.15
C VAL A 220 3.45 -19.79 13.23
N SER A 221 3.85 -19.63 14.49
CA SER A 221 3.01 -19.98 15.64
C SER A 221 1.75 -19.10 15.67
N LYS A 222 0.67 -19.57 16.32
CA LYS A 222 -0.58 -18.78 16.45
C LYS A 222 -0.36 -17.41 17.11
N ASP A 223 0.54 -17.34 18.09
CA ASP A 223 0.87 -16.09 18.79
C ASP A 223 1.64 -15.12 17.89
N ASP A 224 2.22 -15.64 16.80
CA ASP A 224 2.97 -14.85 15.83
C ASP A 224 2.19 -14.44 14.58
N GLN A 225 0.99 -14.97 14.40
CA GLN A 225 0.15 -14.68 13.24
C GLN A 225 -0.32 -13.22 13.22
N ILE A 226 -0.41 -12.67 12.01
CA ILE A 226 -1.14 -11.42 11.75
C ILE A 226 -2.62 -11.76 11.80
N ASN A 227 -3.39 -11.06 12.65
CA ASN A 227 -4.83 -11.29 12.82
C ASN A 227 -5.65 -10.71 11.64
N PHE A 228 -5.42 -11.24 10.44
CA PHE A 228 -6.03 -10.82 9.19
C PHE A 228 -7.50 -11.26 9.10
N LYS A 229 -8.40 -10.31 8.78
CA LYS A 229 -9.86 -10.54 8.75
C LYS A 229 -10.49 -10.44 7.38
N GLY A 230 -9.87 -9.71 6.45
CA GLY A 230 -10.40 -9.56 5.11
C GLY A 230 -9.84 -8.33 4.41
N PHE A 231 -10.31 -8.10 3.19
CA PHE A 231 -9.86 -6.99 2.38
C PHE A 231 -11.00 -6.28 1.64
N ILE A 232 -10.73 -5.05 1.20
CA ILE A 232 -11.70 -4.18 0.52
C ILE A 232 -11.01 -3.60 -0.73
N ILE A 233 -11.68 -3.66 -1.88
CA ILE A 233 -11.18 -3.04 -3.12
C ILE A 233 -12.24 -2.10 -3.70
N GLY A 234 -11.82 -0.88 -4.05
CA GLY A 234 -12.68 0.15 -4.65
C GLY A 234 -12.26 0.45 -6.09
N ASN A 235 -13.22 0.47 -7.02
CA ASN A 235 -12.98 0.80 -8.45
C ASN A 235 -11.72 0.13 -9.03
N ALA A 236 -11.57 -1.16 -8.75
CA ALA A 236 -10.32 -1.89 -8.90
C ALA A 236 -10.16 -2.52 -10.29
N LEU A 237 -8.90 -2.63 -10.74
CA LEU A 237 -8.54 -3.53 -11.84
C LEU A 237 -8.51 -4.97 -11.31
N MET A 238 -9.27 -5.87 -11.92
CA MET A 238 -9.45 -7.25 -11.49
C MET A 238 -9.12 -8.24 -12.61
N ASP A 239 -9.64 -7.99 -13.80
CA ASP A 239 -9.47 -8.86 -14.97
C ASP A 239 -9.47 -8.00 -16.24
N ASP A 240 -8.35 -7.97 -16.95
CA ASP A 240 -8.14 -7.06 -18.08
C ASP A 240 -9.20 -7.27 -19.17
N GLY A 241 -9.64 -8.50 -19.44
CA GLY A 241 -10.64 -8.75 -20.47
C GLY A 241 -12.03 -8.18 -20.13
N THR A 242 -12.53 -8.52 -18.96
CA THR A 242 -13.87 -8.09 -18.51
C THR A 242 -13.93 -6.61 -18.16
N ASP A 243 -12.91 -6.07 -17.49
CA ASP A 243 -12.87 -4.66 -17.09
C ASP A 243 -12.86 -3.76 -18.33
N GLN A 244 -12.05 -4.09 -19.33
CA GLN A 244 -11.91 -3.25 -20.51
C GLN A 244 -13.12 -3.29 -21.43
N LYS A 245 -13.72 -4.46 -21.59
CA LYS A 245 -15.01 -4.58 -22.27
C LYS A 245 -16.07 -3.74 -21.54
N GLY A 246 -16.13 -3.87 -20.22
CA GLY A 246 -17.06 -3.11 -19.37
C GLY A 246 -16.86 -1.59 -19.48
N MET A 247 -15.62 -1.11 -19.56
CA MET A 247 -15.32 0.31 -19.75
C MET A 247 -15.86 0.86 -21.09
N VAL A 248 -15.71 0.09 -22.17
CA VAL A 248 -16.22 0.47 -23.50
C VAL A 248 -17.75 0.47 -23.53
N GLU A 249 -18.38 -0.55 -22.96
CA GLU A 249 -19.84 -0.65 -22.83
C GLU A 249 -20.40 0.49 -21.96
N TYR A 250 -19.77 0.77 -20.81
CA TYR A 250 -20.13 1.88 -19.93
C TYR A 250 -20.09 3.23 -20.65
N ALA A 251 -19.02 3.49 -21.41
CA ALA A 251 -18.88 4.74 -22.17
C ALA A 251 -19.99 4.89 -23.23
N TRP A 252 -20.39 3.81 -23.90
CA TRP A 252 -21.47 3.85 -24.87
C TRP A 252 -22.84 4.08 -24.20
N ASP A 253 -23.14 3.34 -23.13
CA ASP A 253 -24.40 3.47 -22.38
C ASP A 253 -24.57 4.85 -21.72
N HIS A 254 -23.46 5.54 -21.44
CA HIS A 254 -23.46 6.91 -20.89
C HIS A 254 -23.33 8.00 -21.96
N ALA A 255 -23.48 7.64 -23.25
CA ALA A 255 -23.38 8.56 -24.39
C ALA A 255 -22.05 9.33 -24.46
N VAL A 256 -20.96 8.75 -23.92
CA VAL A 256 -19.61 9.30 -24.01
C VAL A 256 -19.04 9.07 -25.41
N ILE A 257 -19.30 7.90 -26.00
CA ILE A 257 -18.86 7.54 -27.35
C ILE A 257 -20.06 7.31 -28.27
N SER A 258 -19.89 7.50 -29.57
CA SER A 258 -20.94 7.26 -30.57
C SER A 258 -21.09 5.78 -30.91
N ASP A 259 -22.26 5.40 -31.45
CA ASP A 259 -22.52 4.05 -31.99
C ASP A 259 -21.42 3.61 -32.96
N GLN A 260 -20.94 4.52 -33.81
CA GLN A 260 -19.86 4.22 -34.77
C GLN A 260 -18.54 3.86 -34.07
N VAL A 261 -18.19 4.53 -32.97
CA VAL A 261 -16.97 4.22 -32.21
C VAL A 261 -17.16 2.90 -31.47
N TYR A 262 -18.30 2.71 -30.82
CA TYR A 262 -18.64 1.47 -30.11
C TYR A 262 -18.60 0.26 -31.05
N ASP A 263 -19.26 0.33 -32.19
CA ASP A 263 -19.28 -0.75 -33.19
C ASP A 263 -17.88 -1.06 -33.70
N LYS A 264 -17.06 -0.04 -33.99
CA LYS A 264 -15.67 -0.25 -34.43
C LYS A 264 -14.85 -1.00 -33.38
N VAL A 265 -14.93 -0.61 -32.11
CA VAL A 265 -14.20 -1.27 -31.03
C VAL A 265 -14.68 -2.71 -30.87
N LYS A 266 -16.01 -2.93 -30.84
CA LYS A 266 -16.62 -4.25 -30.68
C LYS A 266 -16.26 -5.23 -31.79
N HIS A 267 -16.08 -4.76 -33.02
CA HIS A 267 -15.68 -5.62 -34.15
C HIS A 267 -14.16 -5.82 -34.24
N ALA A 268 -13.36 -4.84 -33.82
CA ALA A 268 -11.91 -4.86 -34.00
C ALA A 268 -11.14 -5.42 -32.79
N CYS A 269 -11.73 -5.42 -31.60
CA CYS A 269 -11.12 -5.87 -30.36
C CYS A 269 -11.75 -7.17 -29.87
N ASP A 270 -10.95 -8.23 -29.73
CA ASP A 270 -11.31 -9.40 -28.95
C ASP A 270 -10.84 -9.17 -27.50
N PHE A 271 -11.77 -9.01 -26.56
CA PHE A 271 -11.44 -8.79 -25.15
C PHE A 271 -11.18 -10.09 -24.38
N ALA A 272 -11.44 -11.27 -24.97
CA ALA A 272 -11.22 -12.55 -24.32
C ALA A 272 -9.76 -13.06 -24.44
N ASP A 273 -9.03 -12.59 -25.46
CA ASP A 273 -7.62 -12.94 -25.68
C ASP A 273 -6.75 -11.70 -25.44
N GLU A 274 -6.10 -11.61 -24.26
CA GLU A 274 -5.25 -10.47 -23.91
C GLU A 274 -4.08 -10.24 -24.88
N GLU A 275 -3.52 -11.29 -25.48
CA GLU A 275 -2.34 -11.18 -26.36
C GLU A 275 -2.75 -10.67 -27.75
N GLU A 276 -3.86 -11.18 -28.27
CA GLU A 276 -4.46 -10.69 -29.51
C GLU A 276 -5.01 -9.28 -29.34
N PHE A 277 -5.74 -9.02 -28.24
CA PHE A 277 -6.22 -7.70 -27.83
C PHE A 277 -5.09 -6.67 -27.83
N THR A 278 -3.96 -7.04 -27.19
CA THR A 278 -2.86 -6.10 -26.97
C THR A 278 -1.99 -5.85 -28.20
N SER A 279 -2.05 -6.74 -29.20
CA SER A 279 -1.19 -6.70 -30.38
C SER A 279 -1.93 -6.20 -31.64
N ALA A 280 -3.25 -6.42 -31.74
CA ALA A 280 -4.06 -6.12 -32.92
C ALA A 280 -4.08 -4.63 -33.30
N ALA A 281 -3.47 -4.30 -34.44
CA ALA A 281 -3.42 -2.92 -34.96
C ALA A 281 -4.82 -2.32 -35.18
N ALA A 282 -5.78 -3.14 -35.61
CA ALA A 282 -7.17 -2.72 -35.81
C ALA A 282 -7.84 -2.28 -34.50
N CYS A 283 -7.67 -3.05 -33.42
CA CYS A 283 -8.19 -2.70 -32.10
C CYS A 283 -7.58 -1.38 -31.59
N LYS A 284 -6.25 -1.24 -31.71
CA LYS A 284 -5.54 -0.02 -31.31
C LYS A 284 -6.06 1.23 -32.02
N GLU A 285 -6.31 1.13 -33.32
CA GLU A 285 -6.88 2.25 -34.09
C GLU A 285 -8.34 2.52 -33.69
N ALA A 286 -9.14 1.49 -33.46
CA ALA A 286 -10.53 1.66 -33.00
C ALA A 286 -10.59 2.36 -31.63
N LEU A 287 -9.72 2.00 -30.69
CA LEU A 287 -9.66 2.60 -29.36
C LEU A 287 -9.21 4.06 -29.35
N LYS A 288 -8.56 4.55 -30.41
CA LYS A 288 -8.21 5.97 -30.51
C LYS A 288 -9.46 6.85 -30.41
N GLY A 289 -10.53 6.48 -31.11
CA GLY A 289 -11.80 7.21 -31.04
C GLY A 289 -12.46 7.17 -29.65
N TYR A 290 -12.27 6.07 -28.91
CA TYR A 290 -12.69 5.96 -27.51
C TYR A 290 -11.92 6.92 -26.60
N PHE A 291 -10.58 6.95 -26.73
CA PHE A 291 -9.74 7.81 -25.90
C PHE A 291 -9.79 9.29 -26.27
N ASP A 292 -10.10 9.64 -27.51
CA ASP A 292 -10.19 11.02 -27.98
C ASP A 292 -11.20 11.85 -27.15
N VAL A 293 -12.27 11.22 -26.64
CA VAL A 293 -13.28 11.87 -25.81
C VAL A 293 -12.75 12.23 -24.42
N TYR A 294 -11.90 11.38 -23.83
CA TYR A 294 -11.33 11.59 -22.50
C TYR A 294 -10.19 12.64 -22.47
N TYR A 295 -9.88 13.28 -23.59
CA TYR A 295 -9.14 14.56 -23.57
C TYR A 295 -10.03 15.76 -23.23
N LEU A 296 -11.35 15.62 -23.33
CA LEU A 296 -12.33 16.68 -23.09
C LEU A 296 -13.00 16.57 -21.73
N ILE A 297 -13.16 15.35 -21.22
CA ILE A 297 -13.85 15.04 -19.96
C ILE A 297 -12.94 14.24 -19.03
N ASP A 298 -13.25 14.26 -17.74
CA ASP A 298 -12.53 13.46 -16.74
C ASP A 298 -13.02 12.00 -16.77
N MET A 299 -12.12 11.08 -17.09
CA MET A 299 -12.41 9.64 -17.09
C MET A 299 -12.68 9.06 -15.71
N TYR A 300 -12.22 9.72 -14.64
CA TYR A 300 -12.40 9.27 -13.27
C TYR A 300 -13.72 9.76 -12.66
N SER A 301 -14.36 10.76 -13.27
CA SER A 301 -15.62 11.33 -12.81
C SER A 301 -16.35 12.06 -13.94
N LEU A 302 -17.18 11.33 -14.69
CA LEU A 302 -17.83 11.80 -15.92
C LEU A 302 -18.59 13.13 -15.79
N PHE A 303 -19.20 13.37 -14.62
CA PHE A 303 -20.03 14.56 -14.38
C PHE A 303 -19.30 15.65 -13.59
N ALA A 304 -18.04 15.43 -13.21
CA ALA A 304 -17.22 16.44 -12.59
C ALA A 304 -16.61 17.36 -13.65
N PRO A 305 -16.36 18.64 -13.32
CA PRO A 305 -15.55 19.49 -14.17
C PRO A 305 -14.13 18.93 -14.28
N ALA A 306 -13.54 18.98 -15.47
CA ALA A 306 -12.14 18.66 -15.66
C ALA A 306 -11.25 19.79 -15.10
N CYS A 307 -10.11 19.43 -14.51
CA CYS A 307 -9.12 20.41 -14.04
C CYS A 307 -8.32 20.95 -15.24
N PHE A 308 -8.51 22.23 -15.55
CA PHE A 308 -7.65 22.94 -16.50
C PHE A 308 -6.83 23.98 -15.74
N ASN A 309 -5.51 23.87 -15.85
CA ASN A 309 -4.61 24.89 -15.34
C ASN A 309 -4.27 25.83 -16.51
N ASP A 310 -4.65 27.11 -16.41
CA ASP A 310 -4.50 28.13 -17.49
C ASP A 310 -3.04 28.36 -17.93
N SER A 311 -2.08 27.73 -17.26
CA SER A 311 -0.63 27.92 -17.45
C SER A 311 0.04 27.01 -18.48
N THR A 312 -0.67 26.10 -19.17
CA THR A 312 -0.02 25.07 -20.03
C THR A 312 -0.42 25.04 -21.50
N PHE A 313 -0.91 26.14 -22.07
CA PHE A 313 -0.80 26.36 -23.51
C PHE A 313 0.57 26.94 -23.85
N ILE A 314 1.66 26.16 -23.71
CA ILE A 314 2.91 26.26 -24.49
C ILE A 314 3.75 25.01 -24.13
N THR A 315 3.70 24.04 -25.04
CA THR A 315 4.72 23.01 -25.35
C THR A 315 5.67 22.56 -24.22
N ARG A 316 5.55 21.30 -23.81
CA ARG A 316 6.66 20.31 -23.89
C ARG A 316 6.12 18.91 -23.60
N ARG A 317 6.17 18.05 -24.63
CA ARG A 317 6.30 16.59 -24.48
C ARG A 317 7.54 16.30 -23.62
N ARG A 318 7.43 16.38 -22.30
CA ARG A 318 8.39 15.77 -21.39
C ARG A 318 7.76 14.47 -20.92
N GLN A 319 8.14 13.38 -21.57
CA GLN A 319 7.96 12.04 -21.01
C GLN A 319 8.59 12.05 -19.62
N ARG A 320 7.74 12.11 -18.57
CA ARG A 320 8.20 11.77 -17.23
C ARG A 320 8.50 10.26 -17.23
N PRO A 321 9.48 9.79 -16.45
CA PRO A 321 9.80 8.38 -16.44
C PRO A 321 8.57 7.61 -15.95
N LEU A 322 7.92 6.86 -16.84
CA LEU A 322 7.05 5.77 -16.42
C LEU A 322 7.88 4.83 -15.56
N ILE A 323 7.29 4.30 -14.50
CA ILE A 323 7.79 3.07 -13.88
C ILE A 323 7.68 1.98 -14.96
N ARG A 324 8.77 1.80 -15.72
CA ARG A 324 8.93 0.72 -16.70
C ARG A 324 9.27 -0.56 -15.94
N GLY A 325 8.29 -1.08 -15.21
CA GLY A 325 8.31 -2.40 -14.60
C GLY A 325 7.11 -3.21 -15.11
N GLN A 326 7.05 -4.50 -14.75
CA GLN A 326 5.93 -5.39 -15.07
C GLN A 326 4.62 -5.03 -14.34
N LEU A 327 4.63 -3.96 -13.53
CA LEU A 327 3.46 -3.41 -12.84
C LEU A 327 2.43 -2.74 -13.78
N ALA A 328 2.79 -2.38 -15.02
CA ALA A 328 1.88 -1.62 -15.87
C ALA A 328 0.73 -2.51 -16.41
N PRO A 329 -0.55 -2.07 -16.32
CA PRO A 329 -1.66 -2.73 -17.03
C PRO A 329 -1.31 -2.86 -18.50
N ARG A 330 -1.52 -4.02 -19.13
CA ARG A 330 -0.82 -4.32 -20.40
C ARG A 330 -1.35 -3.56 -21.62
N PHE A 331 -2.55 -2.98 -21.57
CA PHE A 331 -3.14 -2.32 -22.73
C PHE A 331 -3.61 -0.88 -22.58
N PHE A 332 -4.69 -0.59 -21.83
CA PHE A 332 -5.25 0.77 -21.83
C PHE A 332 -4.26 1.78 -21.28
N SER A 333 -3.41 1.40 -20.32
CA SER A 333 -2.30 2.24 -19.81
C SER A 333 -1.35 2.75 -20.91
N LYS A 334 -1.22 2.04 -22.05
CA LYS A 334 -0.40 2.48 -23.20
C LYS A 334 -1.04 3.62 -23.99
N PHE A 335 -2.37 3.71 -23.94
CA PHE A 335 -3.16 4.76 -24.58
C PHE A 335 -3.47 5.92 -23.62
N VAL A 336 -3.46 5.66 -22.31
CA VAL A 336 -3.66 6.70 -21.31
C VAL A 336 -2.36 7.52 -21.16
N SER A 337 -2.13 8.40 -22.14
CA SER A 337 -1.28 9.58 -22.01
C SER A 337 -2.05 10.93 -22.03
N PRO A 338 -3.31 11.05 -21.55
CA PRO A 338 -3.89 12.35 -21.30
C PRO A 338 -3.11 13.03 -20.15
N PRO A 339 -3.09 14.36 -20.11
CA PRO A 339 -2.29 15.15 -19.16
C PRO A 339 -2.57 14.85 -17.67
N ASN A 340 -3.67 14.14 -17.36
CA ASN A 340 -4.13 13.85 -16.01
C ASN A 340 -3.71 12.46 -15.48
N PHE A 341 -3.07 11.61 -16.28
CA PHE A 341 -2.78 10.21 -15.91
C PHE A 341 -1.48 10.00 -15.11
N LEU A 342 -0.72 11.07 -14.84
CA LEU A 342 0.61 10.92 -14.24
C LEU A 342 0.55 11.16 -12.74
N CYS A 343 0.53 10.07 -11.98
CA CYS A 343 0.94 10.08 -10.58
C CYS A 343 2.33 10.71 -10.48
N ALA A 344 2.36 11.96 -10.00
CA ALA A 344 3.55 12.78 -10.00
C ALA A 344 4.49 12.31 -8.87
N ALA A 345 5.32 11.30 -9.13
CA ALA A 345 6.48 11.02 -8.30
C ALA A 345 7.46 12.21 -8.43
N SER A 346 7.50 13.08 -7.41
CA SER A 346 8.51 14.13 -7.32
C SER A 346 9.84 13.52 -6.82
N ARG A 347 10.91 13.63 -7.62
CA ARG A 347 12.28 13.21 -7.25
C ARG A 347 12.91 13.99 -6.08
N ARG A 348 12.22 14.99 -5.55
CA ARG A 348 12.60 15.72 -4.34
C ARG A 348 11.42 15.55 -3.42
N GLY A 349 11.60 14.99 -2.23
CA GLY A 349 10.58 14.72 -1.20
C GLY A 349 9.78 15.95 -0.73
N TYR A 350 9.18 16.63 -1.69
CA TYR A 350 8.09 17.56 -1.59
C TYR A 350 6.94 16.78 -2.19
N ILE A 351 5.88 16.58 -1.40
CA ILE A 351 4.54 16.34 -1.92
C ILE A 351 4.42 17.28 -3.12
N ALA A 352 4.32 16.71 -4.32
CA ALA A 352 4.34 17.51 -5.54
C ALA A 352 3.34 18.65 -5.33
N SER A 353 3.77 19.89 -5.54
CA SER A 353 2.91 21.06 -5.53
C SER A 353 1.59 20.69 -6.19
N LEU A 354 0.55 20.48 -5.37
CA LEU A 354 -0.81 20.14 -5.79
C LEU A 354 -1.41 21.40 -6.40
N ASN A 355 -0.85 21.82 -7.53
CA ASN A 355 -1.36 22.91 -8.36
C ASN A 355 -2.29 22.31 -9.42
N SER A 356 -3.29 21.54 -8.99
CA SER A 356 -4.49 21.30 -9.80
C SER A 356 -5.59 22.18 -9.21
N GLU A 357 -5.76 23.35 -9.81
CA GLU A 357 -6.85 24.25 -9.49
C GLU A 357 -8.19 23.51 -9.72
N ASN A 358 -8.87 23.17 -8.62
CA ASN A 358 -10.32 22.93 -8.53
C ASN A 358 -10.96 21.57 -8.83
N CYS A 359 -10.28 20.48 -9.18
CA CYS A 359 -11.02 19.24 -9.49
C CYS A 359 -10.37 17.98 -8.91
N VAL A 360 -10.79 17.59 -7.70
CA VAL A 360 -10.68 16.20 -7.24
C VAL A 360 -12.03 15.83 -6.64
N ASN A 361 -12.78 15.01 -7.36
CA ASN A 361 -14.00 14.34 -6.88
C ASN A 361 -13.86 12.86 -7.23
N LEU A 362 -13.13 12.10 -6.40
CA LEU A 362 -13.16 10.65 -6.47
C LEU A 362 -14.35 10.15 -5.65
N HIS A 363 -15.29 9.47 -6.32
CA HIS A 363 -16.32 8.69 -5.66
C HIS A 363 -15.87 7.23 -5.61
N ILE A 364 -15.42 6.77 -4.44
CA ILE A 364 -15.03 5.37 -4.23
C ILE A 364 -16.30 4.53 -4.00
N ASN A 365 -16.58 3.61 -4.93
CA ASN A 365 -17.62 2.59 -4.76
C ASN A 365 -16.97 1.24 -4.45
N PHE A 366 -17.33 0.64 -3.32
CA PHE A 366 -16.77 -0.64 -2.87
C PHE A 366 -17.64 -1.82 -3.31
N VAL A 367 -17.00 -2.87 -3.83
CA VAL A 367 -17.62 -4.20 -3.95
C VAL A 367 -17.24 -4.99 -2.70
N THR A 368 -18.23 -5.47 -1.95
CA THR A 368 -18.00 -6.35 -0.80
C THR A 368 -18.43 -7.76 -1.17
N ASN A 369 -17.47 -8.69 -1.31
CA ASN A 369 -17.76 -10.12 -1.38
C ASN A 369 -17.64 -10.70 0.04
N PHE A 370 -18.78 -10.83 0.72
CA PHE A 370 -18.90 -11.69 1.90
C PHE A 370 -19.76 -12.89 1.51
N GLU A 371 -19.13 -13.99 1.09
CA GLU A 371 -19.78 -15.30 1.22
C GLU A 371 -19.66 -15.74 2.68
N LYS A 372 -20.80 -16.06 3.29
CA LYS A 372 -20.93 -16.53 4.68
C LYS A 372 -20.64 -18.01 4.81
#